data_AF-A0A960ZTA4-F1
#
_entry.id   AF-A0A960ZTA4-F1
#
_cell.length_a   1.000
_cell.length_b   1.000
_cell.length_c   1.000
_cell.angle_alpha   90.00
_cell.angle_beta   90.00
_cell.angle_gamma   90.00
#
_symmetry.space_group_name_H-M   'P 1'
#
loop_
_entity.id
_entity.type
_entity.pdbx_description
1 polymer ?
#
loop_
_entity_poly.entity_id
_entity_poly.type
_entity_poly.pdbx_seq_one_letter_code
_entity_poly.pdbx_strand_id
1 'polypeptide(L)'
;MNNSAVEQALVEWLSAAGVSAPVQAGSSAEQVANDGPTVIVSVPEIQHVVGPLHRATVNLIVSAPAYQTEVAVYRGVVQAVRVAIANGLASAFDGVGIEYAGLHVSESTEQIDDSRWINVLATTLGFAR
;
A
#
# COMPACT_ATOMS: atom_id res chain seq x y z
N MET A 1 10.95 12.78 8.20
CA MET A 1 9.98 11.67 8.03
C MET A 1 10.68 10.62 7.19
N ASN A 2 10.60 9.34 7.56
CA ASN A 2 11.35 8.27 6.89
C ASN A 2 10.38 7.42 6.06
N ASN A 3 10.72 7.10 4.80
CA ASN A 3 9.91 6.29 3.90
C ASN A 3 9.55 4.94 4.53
N SER A 4 10.53 4.27 5.15
CA SER A 4 10.29 2.96 5.76
C SER A 4 9.34 3.01 6.96
N ALA A 5 9.26 4.14 7.68
CA ALA A 5 8.29 4.31 8.76
C ALA A 5 6.85 4.44 8.23
N VAL A 6 6.67 5.11 7.09
CA VAL A 6 5.37 5.23 6.41
C VAL A 6 4.97 3.87 5.81
N GLU A 7 5.91 3.15 5.20
CA GLU A 7 5.66 1.78 4.71
C GLU A 7 5.19 0.87 5.85
N GLN A 8 5.93 0.84 6.96
CA GLN A 8 5.60 -0.01 8.10
C GLN A 8 4.23 0.30 8.71
N ALA A 9 3.92 1.58 8.90
CA ALA A 9 2.61 2.03 9.41
C ALA A 9 1.45 1.56 8.51
N LEU A 10 1.63 1.66 7.19
CA LEU A 10 0.65 1.19 6.21
C LEU A 10 0.54 -0.33 6.15
N VAL A 11 1.64 -1.07 6.32
CA VAL A 11 1.66 -2.54 6.39
C VAL A 11 0.86 -3.02 7.60
N GLU A 12 1.13 -2.45 8.78
CA GLU A 12 0.43 -2.78 10.03
C GLU A 12 -1.07 -2.46 9.92
N TRP A 13 -1.39 -1.29 9.38
CA TRP A 13 -2.77 -0.87 9.18
C TRP A 13 -3.53 -1.73 8.17
N LEU A 14 -2.94 -2.07 7.01
CA LEU A 14 -3.59 -2.94 6.02
C LEU A 14 -3.82 -4.35 6.57
N SER A 15 -2.86 -4.86 7.35
CA SER A 15 -2.99 -6.15 8.03
C SER A 15 -4.13 -6.11 9.05
N ALA A 16 -4.22 -5.03 9.84
CA ALA A 16 -5.31 -4.83 10.80
C ALA A 16 -6.69 -4.60 10.12
N ALA A 17 -6.71 -4.05 8.91
CA ALA A 17 -7.92 -3.83 8.11
C ALA A 17 -8.50 -5.14 7.53
N GLY A 18 -7.84 -6.28 7.74
CA GLY A 18 -8.34 -7.59 7.33
C GLY A 18 -8.02 -7.98 5.89
N VAL A 19 -6.98 -7.37 5.30
CA VAL A 19 -6.45 -7.85 4.01
C VAL A 19 -5.88 -9.26 4.20
N SER A 20 -6.47 -10.23 3.51
CA SER A 20 -6.18 -11.66 3.70
C SER A 20 -4.84 -12.13 3.10
N ALA A 21 -4.26 -11.32 2.22
CA ALA A 21 -2.95 -11.59 1.62
C ALA A 21 -1.82 -11.03 2.49
N PRO A 22 -0.63 -11.66 2.51
CA PRO A 22 0.55 -11.12 3.18
C PRO A 22 0.86 -9.70 2.69
N VAL A 23 0.97 -8.77 3.62
CA VAL A 23 1.29 -7.36 3.36
C VAL A 23 2.75 -7.12 3.76
N GLN A 24 3.55 -6.55 2.87
CA GLN A 24 4.98 -6.32 3.10
C GLN A 24 5.40 -4.92 2.67
N ALA A 25 6.39 -4.36 3.35
CA ALA A 25 7.03 -3.11 2.95
C ALA A 25 7.89 -3.35 1.69
N GLY A 26 7.92 -2.37 0.77
CA GLY A 26 8.76 -2.41 -0.42
C GLY A 26 10.25 -2.37 -0.10
N SER A 27 10.62 -1.85 1.08
CA SER A 27 11.97 -1.92 1.62
C SER A 27 12.30 -3.24 2.36
N SER A 28 11.35 -4.17 2.49
CA SER A 28 11.59 -5.45 3.16
C SER A 28 12.60 -6.31 2.40
N ALA A 29 13.51 -6.94 3.14
CA ALA A 29 14.42 -7.96 2.61
C ALA A 29 13.81 -9.37 2.65
N GLU A 30 12.58 -9.52 3.14
CA GLU A 30 11.88 -10.79 3.22
C GLU A 30 11.54 -11.31 1.82
N GLN A 31 11.72 -12.61 1.61
CA GLN A 31 11.37 -13.24 0.36
C GLN A 31 9.85 -13.43 0.28
N VAL A 32 9.21 -12.75 -0.66
CA VAL A 32 7.79 -12.92 -0.95
C VAL A 32 7.56 -14.34 -1.48
N ALA A 33 6.70 -15.09 -0.81
CA ALA A 33 6.31 -16.42 -1.26
C ALA A 33 5.61 -16.33 -2.64
N ASN A 34 5.96 -17.24 -3.54
CA ASN A 34 5.54 -17.19 -4.95
C ASN A 34 4.23 -17.92 -5.24
N ASP A 35 3.55 -18.44 -4.23
CA ASP A 35 2.43 -19.37 -4.34
C ASP A 35 1.05 -18.70 -4.22
N GLY A 36 0.99 -17.40 -3.89
CA GLY A 36 -0.28 -16.71 -3.72
C GLY A 36 -0.25 -15.19 -3.93
N PRO A 37 -1.39 -14.52 -3.72
CA PRO A 37 -1.46 -13.07 -3.72
C PRO A 37 -0.62 -12.48 -2.59
N THR A 38 0.01 -11.35 -2.86
CA THR A 38 0.73 -10.53 -1.89
C THR A 38 0.43 -9.06 -2.12
N VAL A 39 0.53 -8.26 -1.07
CA VAL A 39 0.41 -6.80 -1.13
C VAL A 39 1.74 -6.19 -0.74
N ILE A 40 2.30 -5.36 -1.61
CA ILE A 40 3.55 -4.65 -1.37
C ILE A 40 3.22 -3.16 -1.22
N VAL A 41 3.67 -2.57 -0.12
CA VAL A 41 3.53 -1.15 0.17
C VAL A 41 4.86 -0.47 -0.12
N SER A 42 4.92 0.34 -1.18
CA SER A 42 6.13 1.10 -1.53
C SER A 42 5.91 2.59 -1.35
N VAL A 43 6.81 3.25 -0.63
CA VAL A 43 6.87 4.71 -0.49
C VAL A 43 8.15 5.19 -1.16
N PRO A 44 8.14 5.35 -2.51
CA PRO A 44 9.36 5.73 -3.24
C PRO A 44 9.88 7.11 -2.82
N GLU A 45 8.99 8.02 -2.44
CA GLU A 45 9.38 9.40 -2.19
C GLU A 45 8.50 10.09 -1.14
N ILE A 46 9.16 10.88 -0.30
CA ILE A 46 8.54 11.85 0.60
C ILE A 46 9.16 13.21 0.32
N GLN A 47 8.34 14.16 -0.11
CA GLN A 47 8.73 15.51 -0.41
C GLN A 47 8.25 16.47 0.68
N HIS A 48 9.10 17.42 1.05
CA HIS A 48 8.69 18.61 1.79
C HIS A 48 8.04 19.60 0.81
N VAL A 49 6.84 20.06 1.11
CA VAL A 49 6.10 20.97 0.21
C VAL A 49 6.25 22.41 0.68
N VAL A 50 5.78 22.72 1.89
CA VAL A 50 5.85 24.06 2.48
C VAL A 50 5.60 24.00 3.99
N GLY A 51 6.35 24.76 4.79
CA GLY A 51 6.15 24.82 6.24
C GLY A 51 6.23 23.43 6.90
N PRO A 52 5.23 22.99 7.68
CA PRO A 52 5.21 21.63 8.23
C PRO A 52 4.68 20.56 7.24
N LEU A 53 4.19 20.96 6.06
CA LEU A 53 3.51 20.06 5.14
C LEU A 53 4.47 19.20 4.33
N HIS A 54 4.20 17.89 4.35
CA HIS A 54 4.91 16.89 3.57
C HIS A 54 3.93 16.10 2.71
N ARG A 55 4.43 15.61 1.59
CA ARG A 55 3.68 14.77 0.64
C ARG A 55 4.45 13.48 0.41
N ALA A 56 3.82 12.33 0.60
CA ALA A 56 4.38 11.04 0.21
C ALA A 56 3.65 10.47 -0.99
N THR A 57 4.42 9.95 -1.94
CA THR A 57 3.88 9.09 -3.01
C THR A 57 3.92 7.66 -2.48
N VAL A 58 2.80 6.95 -2.58
CA VAL A 58 2.63 5.58 -2.07
C VAL A 58 2.01 4.71 -3.14
N ASN A 59 2.66 3.59 -3.43
CA ASN A 59 2.16 2.57 -4.32
C ASN A 59 1.75 1.35 -3.50
N LEU A 60 0.47 0.98 -3.60
CA LEU A 60 -0.04 -0.27 -3.07
C LEU A 60 -0.14 -1.26 -4.23
N ILE A 61 0.73 -2.25 -4.20
CA ILE A 61 0.91 -3.19 -5.31
C ILE A 61 0.35 -4.54 -4.88
N VAL A 62 -0.74 -4.98 -5.50
CA VAL A 62 -1.26 -6.34 -5.31
C VAL A 62 -0.71 -7.21 -6.42
N SER A 63 0.04 -8.25 -6.07
CA SER A 63 0.63 -9.18 -7.04
C SER A 63 0.21 -10.62 -6.77
N ALA A 64 -0.16 -11.36 -7.82
CA ALA A 64 -0.51 -12.77 -7.70
C ALA A 64 -0.05 -13.57 -8.93
N PRO A 65 0.41 -14.83 -8.79
CA PRO A 65 0.75 -15.68 -9.93
C PRO A 65 -0.45 -15.92 -10.86
N ALA A 66 -0.34 -15.54 -12.13
CA ALA A 66 -1.47 -15.48 -13.06
C ALA A 66 -2.09 -16.84 -13.38
N TYR A 67 -1.30 -17.91 -13.30
CA TYR A 67 -1.70 -19.27 -13.64
C TYR A 67 -1.93 -20.18 -12.43
N GLN A 68 -1.69 -19.69 -11.20
CA GLN A 68 -1.84 -20.48 -9.97
C GLN A 68 -2.89 -19.88 -9.02
N THR A 69 -3.16 -18.58 -9.13
CA THR A 69 -4.18 -17.91 -8.34
C THR A 69 -5.48 -17.79 -9.12
N GLU A 70 -6.59 -18.17 -8.49
CA GLU A 70 -7.92 -17.90 -9.05
C GLU A 70 -8.16 -16.38 -9.15
N VAL A 71 -8.61 -15.91 -10.32
CA VAL A 71 -8.85 -14.49 -10.58
C VAL A 71 -9.80 -13.86 -9.54
N ALA A 72 -10.78 -14.63 -9.04
CA ALA A 72 -11.69 -14.17 -8.01
C ALA A 72 -10.98 -13.86 -6.68
N VAL A 73 -9.99 -14.68 -6.29
CA VAL A 73 -9.18 -14.48 -5.08
C VAL A 73 -8.33 -13.23 -5.22
N TYR A 74 -7.62 -13.08 -6.35
CA TYR A 74 -6.82 -11.88 -6.63
C TYR A 74 -7.67 -10.61 -6.60
N ARG A 75 -8.82 -10.59 -7.28
CA ARG A 75 -9.74 -9.44 -7.28
C ARG A 75 -10.32 -9.16 -5.89
N GLY A 76 -10.54 -10.19 -5.09
CA GLY A 76 -10.94 -10.06 -3.68
C GLY A 76 -9.91 -9.29 -2.86
N VAL A 77 -8.61 -9.59 -3.03
CA VAL A 77 -7.52 -8.87 -2.36
C VAL A 77 -7.44 -7.42 -2.83
N VAL A 78 -7.49 -7.18 -4.14
CA VAL A 78 -7.53 -5.81 -4.70
C VAL A 78 -8.69 -5.01 -4.12
N GLN A 79 -9.88 -5.60 -4.05
CA GLN A 79 -11.05 -4.95 -3.50
C GLN A 79 -10.91 -4.69 -2.00
N ALA A 80 -10.33 -5.61 -1.24
CA ALA A 80 -10.06 -5.43 0.19
C ALA A 80 -9.13 -4.23 0.44
N VAL A 81 -8.05 -4.10 -0.34
CA VAL A 81 -7.14 -2.94 -0.26
C VAL A 81 -7.89 -1.64 -0.57
N ARG A 82 -8.72 -1.61 -1.62
CA ARG A 82 -9.51 -0.42 -1.97
C ARG A 82 -10.50 -0.03 -0.88
N VAL A 83 -11.19 -1.01 -0.30
CA VAL A 83 -12.16 -0.78 0.77
C VAL A 83 -11.46 -0.26 2.02
N ALA A 84 -10.31 -0.85 2.39
CA ALA A 84 -9.50 -0.35 3.50
C ALA A 84 -9.16 1.13 3.29
N ILE A 85 -8.67 1.47 2.09
CA ILE A 85 -8.28 2.84 1.73
C ILE A 85 -9.47 3.81 1.76
N ALA A 86 -10.63 3.39 1.27
CA ALA A 86 -11.86 4.18 1.31
C ALA A 86 -12.37 4.41 2.74
N ASN A 87 -12.12 3.47 3.66
CA ASN A 87 -12.51 3.60 5.07
C ASN A 87 -11.60 4.53 5.88
N GLY A 88 -10.48 4.96 5.29
CA GLY A 88 -9.60 5.99 5.85
C GLY A 88 -8.36 5.44 6.56
N LEU A 89 -7.31 6.25 6.52
CA LEU A 89 -5.94 5.91 6.94
C LEU A 89 -5.47 6.65 8.19
N ALA A 90 -6.33 7.49 8.80
CA ALA A 90 -5.91 8.37 9.90
C ALA A 90 -5.29 7.58 11.06
N SER A 91 -5.93 6.45 11.43
CA SER A 91 -5.46 5.59 12.51
C SER A 91 -4.15 4.84 12.22
N ALA A 92 -3.71 4.78 10.95
CA ALA A 92 -2.43 4.17 10.60
C ALA A 92 -1.24 4.95 11.18
N PHE A 93 -1.40 6.26 11.40
CA PHE A 93 -0.33 7.15 11.85
C PHE A 93 -0.47 7.57 13.32
N ASP A 94 -1.51 7.08 14.01
CA ASP A 94 -1.69 7.26 15.44
C ASP A 94 -0.50 6.64 16.20
N GLY A 95 0.27 7.46 16.91
CA GLY A 95 1.45 7.02 17.66
C GLY A 95 2.79 7.13 16.93
N VAL A 96 2.81 7.50 15.65
CA VAL A 96 4.06 7.74 14.88
C VAL A 96 4.53 9.20 14.96
N GLY A 97 3.77 10.07 15.62
CA GLY A 97 4.07 11.50 15.76
C GLY A 97 4.00 12.26 14.43
N ILE A 98 3.19 11.77 13.49
CA ILE A 98 2.94 12.36 12.18
C ILE A 98 1.43 12.63 12.10
N GLU A 99 1.02 13.85 11.79
CA GLU A 99 -0.39 14.17 11.60
C GLU A 99 -0.79 13.87 10.16
N TYR A 100 -1.70 12.92 9.97
CA TYR A 100 -2.26 12.62 8.66
C TYR A 100 -3.25 13.72 8.24
N ALA A 101 -2.96 14.37 7.11
CA ALA A 101 -3.76 15.49 6.61
C ALA A 101 -4.72 15.11 5.47
N GLY A 102 -4.50 13.95 4.83
CA GLY A 102 -5.38 13.46 3.78
C GLY A 102 -4.73 12.49 2.81
N LEU A 103 -5.56 11.89 1.97
CA LEU A 103 -5.18 10.95 0.93
C LEU A 103 -5.84 11.39 -0.37
N HIS A 104 -5.10 11.26 -1.45
CA HIS A 104 -5.63 11.32 -2.81
C HIS A 104 -5.23 10.04 -3.56
N VAL A 105 -6.22 9.34 -4.13
CA VAL A 105 -5.97 8.22 -5.05
C VAL A 105 -5.81 8.80 -6.45
N SER A 106 -4.62 8.66 -7.02
CA SER A 106 -4.29 9.26 -8.32
C SER A 106 -4.68 8.36 -9.48
N GLU A 107 -4.26 7.10 -9.42
CA GLU A 107 -4.51 6.14 -10.49
C GLU A 107 -4.63 4.72 -9.93
N SER A 108 -5.27 3.87 -10.73
CA SER A 108 -5.19 2.44 -10.50
C SER A 108 -5.08 1.70 -11.82
N THR A 109 -4.04 0.89 -11.93
CA THR A 109 -3.73 0.13 -13.12
C THR A 109 -3.77 -1.36 -12.79
N GLU A 110 -4.16 -2.16 -13.77
CA GLU A 110 -4.10 -3.62 -13.71
C GLU A 110 -3.42 -4.11 -14.98
N GLN A 111 -2.42 -4.97 -14.82
CA GLN A 111 -1.70 -5.59 -15.92
C GLN A 111 -1.28 -7.01 -15.55
N ILE A 112 -0.93 -7.78 -16.57
CA ILE A 112 -0.19 -9.03 -16.39
C ILE A 112 1.24 -8.76 -16.84
N ASP A 113 2.20 -9.00 -15.95
CA ASP A 113 3.63 -8.89 -16.25
C ASP A 113 4.36 -10.08 -15.60
N ASP A 114 5.35 -10.62 -16.31
CA ASP A 114 6.12 -11.81 -15.90
C ASP A 114 5.28 -12.95 -15.29
N SER A 115 4.18 -13.32 -15.94
CA SER A 115 3.23 -14.35 -15.47
C SER A 115 2.57 -14.05 -14.11
N ARG A 116 2.48 -12.78 -13.72
CA ARG A 116 1.79 -12.33 -12.51
C ARG A 116 0.75 -11.27 -12.86
N TRP A 117 -0.41 -11.36 -12.23
CA TRP A 117 -1.31 -10.22 -12.11
C TRP A 117 -0.66 -9.17 -11.23
N ILE A 118 -0.71 -7.92 -11.66
CA ILE A 118 -0.22 -6.77 -10.91
C ILE A 118 -1.29 -5.69 -10.94
N ASN A 119 -1.84 -5.38 -9.77
CA ASN A 119 -2.61 -4.16 -9.56
C ASN A 119 -1.71 -3.13 -8.88
N VAL A 120 -1.65 -1.91 -9.39
CA VAL A 120 -1.02 -0.79 -8.68
C VAL A 120 -2.11 0.22 -8.37
N LEU A 121 -2.21 0.60 -7.09
CA LEU A 121 -3.00 1.72 -6.63
C LEU A 121 -2.04 2.81 -6.18
N ALA A 122 -1.83 3.82 -7.03
CA ALA A 122 -0.96 4.94 -6.73
C ALA A 122 -1.74 6.00 -5.97
N THR A 123 -1.19 6.38 -4.82
CA THR A 123 -1.83 7.32 -3.90
C THR A 123 -0.83 8.35 -3.40
N THR A 124 -1.37 9.51 -3.06
CA THR A 124 -0.63 10.62 -2.47
C THR A 124 -1.13 10.83 -1.06
N LEU A 125 -0.25 10.72 -0.07
CA LEU A 125 -0.54 11.04 1.33
C LEU A 125 -0.04 12.45 1.65
N GLY A 126 -0.90 13.23 2.29
CA GLY A 126 -0.55 14.51 2.90
C GLY A 126 -0.30 14.34 4.39
N PHE A 127 0.76 14.97 4.88
CA PHE A 127 1.11 14.98 6.30
C PHE A 127 1.35 16.40 6.78
N ALA A 128 0.91 16.69 8.00
CA ALA A 128 1.27 17.87 8.77
C ALA A 128 2.15 17.47 9.96
N ARG A 129 2.89 18.44 10.49
CA ARG A 129 3.77 18.26 11.65
C ARG A 129 3.60 19.43 12.61
#